data_AF-A0A382Z9Z6-F1
#
_entry.id   AF-A0A382Z9Z6-F1
#
_cell.length_a   1.000
_cell.length_b   1.000
_cell.length_c   1.000
_cell.angle_alpha   90.00
_cell.angle_beta   90.00
_cell.angle_gamma   90.00
#
_symmetry.space_group_name_H-M   'P 1'
#
loop_
_entity.id
_entity.type
_entity.pdbx_description
1 polymer ?
#
loop_
_entity_poly.entity_id
_entity_poly.type
_entity_poly.pdbx_seq_one_letter_code
_entity_poly.pdbx_strand_id
1 'polypeptide(L)'
;MEIEPIIKINLRGKTRDFLTKIGETLSIILPTEANTSSENDNLNIIWLSPDEWMVYSNNKINSGNNNYKLEDDLFNKISKMNYGSVTNITD
;
A
#
# COMPACT_ATOMS: atom_id res chain seq x y z
N MET A 1 -10.21 -8.61 21.09
CA MET A 1 -9.91 -7.20 20.84
C MET A 1 -9.86 -7.04 19.34
N GLU A 2 -10.74 -6.20 18.80
CA GLU A 2 -10.66 -5.81 17.41
C GLU A 2 -9.44 -4.91 17.23
N ILE A 3 -8.56 -5.25 16.30
CA ILE A 3 -7.36 -4.47 16.02
C ILE A 3 -7.72 -3.64 14.79
N GLU A 4 -8.16 -2.40 15.00
CA GLU A 4 -8.46 -1.51 13.88
C GLU A 4 -7.16 -1.13 13.15
N PRO A 5 -7.13 -1.20 11.80
CA PRO A 5 -5.96 -0.77 11.05
C PRO A 5 -5.72 0.73 11.25
N ILE A 6 -4.49 1.09 11.57
CA ILE A 6 -4.09 2.48 11.89
C ILE A 6 -3.86 3.28 10.62
N ILE A 7 -3.54 2.61 9.51
CA ILE A 7 -3.40 3.23 8.20
C ILE A 7 -4.04 2.34 7.15
N LYS A 8 -4.71 2.98 6.20
CA LYS A 8 -5.35 2.36 5.05
C LYS A 8 -5.07 3.22 3.82
N ILE A 9 -4.39 2.65 2.83
CA ILE A 9 -4.03 3.31 1.57
C ILE A 9 -4.60 2.49 0.41
N ASN A 10 -5.37 3.14 -0.45
CA ASN A 10 -5.78 2.59 -1.73
C ASN A 10 -4.69 2.87 -2.78
N LEU A 11 -4.27 1.81 -3.47
CA LEU A 11 -3.32 1.86 -4.56
C LEU A 11 -4.03 1.43 -5.83
N ARG A 12 -3.93 2.24 -6.89
CA ARG A 12 -4.51 1.92 -8.19
C ARG A 12 -3.50 2.15 -9.30
N GLY A 13 -3.34 1.15 -10.17
CA GLY A 13 -2.37 1.18 -11.26
C GLY A 13 -2.36 -0.13 -12.04
N LYS A 14 -2.11 -0.08 -13.35
CA LYS A 14 -2.17 -1.26 -14.23
C LYS A 14 -0.85 -1.58 -14.91
N THR A 15 0.14 -0.70 -14.78
CA THR A 15 1.42 -0.84 -15.49
C THR A 15 2.34 -1.81 -14.75
N ARG A 16 3.23 -2.46 -15.50
CA ARG A 16 4.27 -3.32 -14.89
C ARG A 16 5.18 -2.49 -13.99
N ASP A 17 5.51 -1.27 -14.40
CA ASP A 17 6.34 -0.35 -13.63
C ASP A 17 5.70 0.00 -12.27
N PHE A 18 4.37 0.18 -12.22
CA PHE A 18 3.65 0.38 -10.97
C PHE A 18 3.84 -0.79 -10.01
N LEU A 19 3.60 -2.02 -10.48
CA LEU A 19 3.72 -3.23 -9.66
C LEU A 19 5.14 -3.39 -9.12
N THR A 20 6.15 -3.20 -9.98
CA THR A 20 7.57 -3.27 -9.58
C THR A 20 7.91 -2.18 -8.58
N LYS A 21 7.47 -0.93 -8.80
CA LYS A 21 7.83 0.20 -7.93
C LYS A 21 7.20 0.11 -6.54
N ILE A 22 5.93 -0.30 -6.47
CA ILE A 22 5.28 -0.57 -5.19
C ILE A 22 6.01 -1.70 -4.48
N GLY A 23 6.32 -2.79 -5.19
CA GLY A 23 6.96 -3.94 -4.57
C GLY A 23 8.37 -3.64 -4.03
N GLU A 24 9.15 -2.82 -4.75
CA GLU A 24 10.44 -2.31 -4.28
C GLU A 24 10.30 -1.34 -3.10
N THR A 25 9.24 -0.52 -3.09
CA THR A 25 9.05 0.52 -2.05
C THR A 25 8.56 -0.08 -0.74
N LEU A 26 7.67 -1.06 -0.84
CA LEU A 26 7.05 -1.71 0.31
C LEU A 26 7.76 -3.02 0.70
N SER A 27 8.77 -3.44 -0.06
CA SER A 27 9.45 -4.73 0.09
C SER A 27 8.46 -5.89 0.21
N ILE A 28 7.45 -5.90 -0.67
CA ILE A 28 6.37 -6.88 -0.69
C ILE A 28 5.95 -7.15 -2.12
N ILE A 29 5.53 -8.36 -2.43
CA ILE A 29 5.00 -8.69 -3.75
C ILE A 29 3.50 -8.43 -3.73
N LEU A 30 2.97 -7.69 -4.71
CA LEU A 30 1.53 -7.48 -4.78
C LEU A 30 0.84 -8.80 -5.17
N PRO A 31 -0.27 -9.14 -4.52
CA PRO A 31 -1.10 -10.24 -4.96
C PRO A 31 -1.59 -9.97 -6.38
N THR A 32 -1.58 -10.99 -7.24
CA THR A 32 -2.07 -10.86 -8.64
C THR A 32 -3.35 -11.64 -8.90
N GLU A 33 -3.81 -12.41 -7.91
CA GLU A 33 -5.02 -13.24 -7.99
C GLU A 33 -6.13 -12.71 -7.08
N ALA A 34 -7.38 -12.93 -7.48
CA ALA A 34 -8.52 -12.53 -6.69
C ALA A 34 -8.55 -13.23 -5.32
N ASN A 35 -9.00 -12.52 -4.29
CA ASN A 35 -9.07 -13.02 -2.91
C ASN A 35 -7.71 -13.44 -2.31
N THR A 36 -6.60 -12.93 -2.85
CA THR A 36 -5.28 -13.13 -2.26
C THR A 36 -4.80 -11.88 -1.54
N SER A 37 -4.00 -12.10 -0.51
CA SER A 37 -3.30 -11.05 0.22
C SER A 37 -1.82 -11.37 0.28
N SER A 38 -1.03 -10.35 0.56
CA SER A 38 0.39 -10.49 0.85
C SER A 38 0.69 -9.67 2.08
N GLU A 39 1.54 -10.18 2.95
CA GLU A 39 1.98 -9.49 4.15
C GLU A 39 3.50 -9.37 4.18
N ASN A 40 3.95 -8.31 4.84
CA ASN A 40 5.31 -8.03 5.24
C ASN A 40 5.28 -7.84 6.76
N ASP A 41 6.44 -7.90 7.43
CA ASP A 41 6.63 -7.60 8.85
C ASP A 41 5.77 -6.44 9.39
N ASN A 42 5.56 -5.38 8.60
CA ASN A 42 4.86 -4.17 9.03
C ASN A 42 3.57 -3.84 8.27
N LEU A 43 3.33 -4.43 7.10
CA LEU A 43 2.27 -4.02 6.17
C LEU A 43 1.53 -5.22 5.60
N ASN A 44 0.23 -5.06 5.39
CA ASN A 44 -0.62 -6.03 4.73
C ASN A 44 -1.17 -5.41 3.45
N ILE A 45 -1.26 -6.22 2.39
CA ILE A 45 -1.85 -5.82 1.11
C ILE A 45 -2.90 -6.84 0.74
N ILE A 46 -4.10 -6.35 0.41
CA ILE A 46 -5.17 -7.17 -0.15
C ILE A 46 -5.43 -6.78 -1.59
N TRP A 47 -5.69 -7.79 -2.41
CA TRP A 47 -6.17 -7.60 -3.77
C TRP A 47 -7.64 -7.15 -3.75
N LEU A 48 -7.96 -6.08 -4.50
CA LEU A 48 -9.34 -5.62 -4.69
C LEU A 48 -9.79 -5.85 -6.14
N SER A 49 -8.92 -5.54 -7.10
CA SER A 49 -9.14 -5.75 -8.52
C SER A 49 -7.79 -5.95 -9.24
N PRO A 50 -7.79 -6.30 -10.54
CA PRO A 50 -6.56 -6.43 -11.32
C PRO A 50 -5.73 -5.13 -11.43
N ASP A 51 -6.33 -3.99 -11.10
CA ASP A 51 -5.72 -2.66 -11.13
C ASP A 51 -5.82 -1.92 -9.80
N GLU A 52 -6.26 -2.59 -8.72
CA GLU A 52 -6.52 -1.97 -7.41
C GLU A 52 -6.15 -2.89 -6.25
N TRP A 53 -5.46 -2.31 -5.27
CA TRP A 53 -5.04 -2.96 -4.04
C TRP A 53 -5.26 -2.04 -2.85
N MET A 54 -5.41 -2.62 -1.68
CA MET A 54 -5.45 -1.87 -0.43
C MET A 54 -4.32 -2.31 0.47
N VAL A 55 -3.51 -1.34 0.88
CA VAL A 55 -2.44 -1.50 1.88
C VAL A 55 -2.98 -1.06 3.22
N TYR A 56 -2.77 -1.87 4.26
CA TYR A 56 -3.12 -1.50 5.61
C TYR A 56 -2.06 -1.98 6.61
N SER A 57 -1.93 -1.26 7.73
CA SER A 57 -1.09 -1.70 8.85
C SER A 57 -1.87 -1.68 10.15
N ASN A 58 -1.74 -2.75 10.91
CA ASN A 58 -2.33 -2.91 12.24
C ASN A 58 -1.33 -2.59 13.36
N ASN A 59 -0.05 -2.42 13.01
CA ASN A 59 0.96 -2.04 13.99
C ASN A 59 0.92 -0.52 14.17
N LYS A 60 0.90 -0.07 15.44
CA LYS A 60 1.36 1.29 15.77
C LYS A 60 2.81 1.33 15.35
N ILE A 61 3.08 1.80 14.13
CA ILE A 61 4.44 2.08 13.70
C ILE A 61 4.95 3.10 14.72
N ASN A 62 5.75 2.63 15.68
CA ASN A 62 6.18 3.38 16.85
C ASN A 62 6.96 4.60 16.35
N SER A 63 6.27 5.74 16.22
CA SER A 63 6.72 7.12 16.01
C SER A 63 5.77 7.79 15.02
N GLY A 64 5.08 8.85 15.45
CA GLY A 64 4.10 9.63 14.67
C GLY A 64 4.60 10.28 13.39
N ASN A 65 5.79 9.93 12.90
CA ASN A 65 6.42 10.42 11.67
C ASN A 65 6.51 9.34 10.57
N ASN A 66 6.41 8.05 10.89
CA ASN A 66 6.69 6.98 9.93
C ASN A 66 5.50 6.67 9.00
N ASN A 67 4.28 6.92 9.46
CA ASN A 67 3.05 6.68 8.68
C ASN A 67 2.94 7.66 7.49
N TYR A 68 3.10 8.96 7.75
CA TYR A 68 3.11 9.99 6.71
C TYR A 68 4.25 9.78 5.73
N LYS A 69 5.41 9.31 6.21
CA LYS A 69 6.54 9.00 5.35
C LYS A 69 6.23 7.90 4.34
N LEU A 70 5.49 6.86 4.73
CA LEU A 70 5.08 5.80 3.81
C LEU A 70 4.14 6.32 2.72
N GLU A 71 3.13 7.10 3.11
CA GLU A 71 2.20 7.73 2.17
C GLU A 71 2.94 8.68 1.22
N ASP A 72 3.81 9.54 1.74
CA ASP A 72 4.61 10.48 0.96
C ASP A 72 5.55 9.75 -0.01
N ASP A 73 6.20 8.66 0.43
CA ASP A 73 7.10 7.86 -0.40
C ASP A 73 6.33 7.20 -1.54
N LEU A 74 5.15 6.63 -1.26
CA LEU A 74 4.26 6.05 -2.26
C LEU A 74 3.75 7.13 -3.22
N PHE A 75 3.26 8.25 -2.72
CA PHE A 75 2.75 9.35 -3.53
C PHE A 75 3.84 9.93 -4.45
N ASN A 76 5.04 10.14 -3.93
CA ASN A 76 6.16 10.66 -4.72
C ASN A 76 6.67 9.67 -5.77
N LYS A 77 6.66 8.35 -5.50
CA LYS A 77 7.13 7.34 -6.46
C LYS A 77 6.09 6.92 -7.47
N ILE A 78 4.80 7.10 -7.17
CA ILE A 78 3.69 6.58 -7.97
C ILE A 78 2.88 7.73 -8.58
N SER A 79 2.17 8.49 -7.75
CA SER A 79 1.28 9.56 -8.20
C SER A 79 2.05 10.68 -8.90
N LYS A 80 3.16 11.13 -8.32
CA LYS A 80 3.99 12.20 -8.90
C LYS A 80 4.72 11.77 -10.18
N MET A 81 4.99 10.47 -10.34
CA MET A 81 5.57 9.90 -11.57
C MET A 81 4.50 9.43 -12.57
N ASN A 82 3.22 9.63 -12.27
CA ASN A 82 2.08 9.24 -13.11
C ASN A 82 2.02 7.73 -13.44
N TYR A 83 2.53 6.88 -12.54
CA TYR A 83 2.43 5.42 -12.69
C TYR A 83 1.10 4.85 -12.18
N GLY A 84 0.39 5.60 -11.35
CA GLY A 84 -0.88 5.21 -10.74
C GLY A 84 -1.36 6.28 -9.77
N SER A 85 -2.32 5.94 -8.93
CA SER A 85 -2.83 6.79 -7.86
C SER A 85 -2.66 6.14 -6.49
N VAL A 86 -2.35 6.99 -5.51
CA VAL A 86 -2.22 6.64 -4.10
C VAL A 86 -3.18 7.54 -3.34
N THR A 87 -4.11 6.93 -2.61
CA THR A 87 -5.14 7.65 -1.83
C THR A 87 -5.16 7.10 -0.41
N ASN A 88 -4.92 7.94 0.58
CA ASN A 88 -5.13 7.59 1.98
C ASN A 88 -6.65 7.62 2.29
N ILE A 89 -7.15 6.53 2.87
CA ILE A 89 -8.56 6.32 3.24
C ILE A 89 -8.71 6.06 4.75
N THR A 90 -7.70 6.44 5.52
CA THR A 90 -7.73 6.43 6.99
C THR A 90 -8.59 7.61 7.46
N ASP A 91 -9.51 7.33 8.39
CA ASP A 91 -10.49 8.29 8.96
C ASP A 91 -9.93 8.99 10.21
#